data_AF-A0A355G027-F1
#
_entry.id   AF-A0A355G027-F1
#
_cell.length_a   1.000
_cell.length_b   1.000
_cell.length_c   1.000
_cell.angle_alpha   90.00
_cell.angle_beta   90.00
_cell.angle_gamma   90.00
#
_symmetry.space_group_name_H-M   'P 1'
#
loop_
_entity.id
_entity.type
_entity.pdbx_description
1 polymer ?
#
loop_
_entity_poly.entity_id
_entity_poly.type
_entity_poly.pdbx_seq_one_letter_code
_entity_poly.pdbx_strand_id
1 'polypeptide(L)' 'MLTGIERKMYDSRGHQVKVTTTDDEVFTGYCAYYTPYYDNDPEIASISLRDSRKNGEPFPAMLLELEEPEIKDIELLD' A
#
# COMPACT_ATOMS: atom_id res chain seq x y z
N MET A 1 -19.76 -0.55 -2.08
CA MET A 1 -18.92 -1.71 -2.46
C MET A 1 -17.59 -1.15 -2.91
N LEU A 2 -16.47 -1.64 -2.35
CA LEU A 2 -15.14 -1.22 -2.80
C LEU A 2 -14.88 -1.79 -4.20
N THR A 3 -14.31 -0.98 -5.09
CA THR A 3 -14.00 -1.35 -6.48
C THR A 3 -12.60 -0.87 -6.85
N GLY A 4 -11.97 -1.51 -7.83
CA GLY A 4 -10.67 -1.06 -8.32
C GLY A 4 -9.56 -1.17 -7.27
N ILE A 5 -8.77 -0.11 -7.12
CA ILE A 5 -7.57 -0.12 -6.29
C ILE A 5 -7.89 -0.15 -4.79
N GLU A 6 -8.93 0.55 -4.32
CA GLU A 6 -9.37 0.49 -2.91
C GLU A 6 -9.72 -0.94 -2.48
N ARG A 7 -10.29 -1.74 -3.39
CA ARG A 7 -10.58 -3.15 -3.09
C ARG A 7 -9.29 -3.93 -2.88
N LYS A 8 -8.29 -3.72 -3.75
CA LYS A 8 -6.96 -4.35 -3.60
C LYS A 8 -6.28 -3.91 -2.30
N MET A 9 -6.40 -2.65 -1.91
CA MET A 9 -5.89 -2.14 -0.64
C MET A 9 -6.53 -2.83 0.56
N TYR A 10 -7.86 -2.94 0.56
CA TYR A 10 -8.59 -3.64 1.61
C TYR A 10 -8.15 -5.12 1.71
N ASP A 11 -8.07 -5.81 0.57
CA ASP A 11 -7.67 -7.21 0.50
C ASP A 11 -6.18 -7.41 0.87
N SER A 12 -5.35 -6.37 0.79
CA SER A 12 -3.93 -6.41 1.16
C SER A 12 -3.68 -6.50 2.65
N ARG A 13 -4.63 -6.06 3.49
CA ARG A 13 -4.42 -5.99 4.94
C ARG A 13 -4.14 -7.38 5.53
N GLY A 14 -2.96 -7.54 6.11
CA GLY A 14 -2.49 -8.80 6.70
C GLY A 14 -1.65 -9.68 5.78
N HIS A 15 -1.31 -9.19 4.59
CA HIS A 15 -0.60 -9.95 3.56
C HIS A 15 0.75 -9.32 3.20
N GLN A 16 1.66 -10.14 2.68
CA GLN A 16 2.85 -9.65 2.00
C GLN A 16 2.45 -9.14 0.61
N VAL A 17 2.79 -7.89 0.30
CA VAL A 17 2.37 -7.27 -0.96
C VAL A 17 3.54 -6.69 -1.74
N LYS A 18 3.32 -6.59 -3.05
CA LYS A 18 4.10 -5.76 -3.96
C LYS A 18 3.20 -4.63 -4.46
N VAL A 19 3.62 -3.41 -4.23
CA VAL A 19 2.94 -2.18 -4.66
C VAL A 19 3.78 -1.55 -5.76
N THR A 20 3.16 -1.27 -6.89
CA THR A 20 3.78 -0.50 -7.98
C THR A 20 3.18 0.90 -7.95
N THR A 21 4.01 1.94 -7.85
CA THR A 21 3.54 3.32 -7.79
C THR A 21 3.31 3.91 -9.18
N THR A 22 2.66 5.07 -9.25
CA THR A 22 2.49 5.83 -10.48
C THR A 22 3.81 6.32 -11.08
N ASP A 23 4.85 6.44 -10.26
CA ASP A 23 6.22 6.80 -10.65
C ASP A 23 7.07 5.58 -11.07
N ASP A 24 6.41 4.42 -11.29
CA ASP A 24 7.02 3.13 -11.63
C ASP A 24 8.03 2.63 -10.59
N GLU A 25 7.94 3.10 -9.34
CA GLU A 25 8.69 2.56 -8.21
C GLU A 25 8.00 1.32 -7.65
N VAL A 26 8.77 0.36 -7.15
CA VAL A 26 8.24 -0.86 -6.57
C VAL A 26 8.54 -0.90 -5.09
N PHE A 27 7.48 -0.97 -4.28
CA PHE A 27 7.57 -1.26 -2.86
C PHE A 27 7.13 -2.70 -2.60
N THR A 28 7.84 -3.38 -1.71
CA THR A 28 7.38 -4.65 -1.13
C THR A 28 7.37 -4.54 0.37
N GLY A 29 6.43 -5.20 1.04
CA GLY A 29 6.34 -5.15 2.50
C GLY A 29 5.11 -5.88 3.02
N TYR A 30 5.00 -5.96 4.34
CA TYR A 30 3.82 -6.51 4.99
C TYR A 30 2.80 -5.39 5.17
N CYS A 31 1.61 -5.52 4.57
CA CYS A 31 0.55 -4.54 4.70
C CYS A 31 -0.12 -4.66 6.07
N ALA A 32 0.25 -3.76 6.99
CA ALA A 32 -0.23 -3.77 8.37
C ALA A 32 -1.63 -3.15 8.50
N TYR A 33 -1.91 -2.11 7.72
CA TYR A 33 -3.15 -1.34 7.81
C TYR A 33 -3.69 -0.98 6.43
N TYR A 34 -5.02 -0.95 6.34
CA TYR A 34 -5.77 -0.25 5.32
C TYR A 34 -6.62 0.81 6.03
N THR A 35 -6.46 2.06 5.63
CA THR A 35 -7.23 3.19 6.16
C THR A 35 -8.18 3.66 5.05
N PRO A 36 -9.51 3.52 5.22
CA PRO A 36 -10.46 4.01 4.23
C PRO A 36 -10.51 5.54 4.21
N TYR A 37 -10.90 6.14 3.09
CA TYR A 37 -10.89 7.60 2.91
C TYR A 37 -11.65 8.39 3.99
N TYR A 38 -12.76 7.86 4.50
CA TYR A 38 -13.59 8.53 5.52
C TYR A 38 -13.01 8.47 6.94
N ASP A 39 -11.93 7.71 7.13
CA ASP A 39 -11.19 7.56 8.38
C ASP A 39 -9.75 8.11 8.24
N ASN A 40 -9.50 8.89 7.17
CA ASN A 40 -8.20 9.48 6.88
C ASN A 40 -8.30 11.01 6.70
N ASP A 41 -7.20 11.72 6.98
CA ASP A 41 -7.03 13.16 6.70
C ASP A 41 -5.65 13.38 6.05
N PRO A 42 -5.57 13.69 4.73
CA PRO A 42 -6.69 14.01 3.83
C PRO A 42 -7.64 12.82 3.60
N GLU A 43 -8.88 13.10 3.16
CA GLU A 43 -9.92 12.08 2.86
C GLU A 43 -9.56 11.20 1.64
N ILE A 44 -8.44 10.47 1.73
CA ILE A 44 -7.83 9.64 0.70
C ILE A 44 -7.53 8.27 1.32
N ALA A 45 -7.93 7.20 0.67
CA ALA A 45 -7.63 5.86 1.16
C ALA A 45 -6.11 5.59 1.11
N SER A 46 -5.59 4.85 2.10
CA SER A 46 -4.18 4.51 2.17
C SER A 46 -3.94 3.08 2.66
N ILE A 47 -2.75 2.56 2.39
CA ILE A 47 -2.21 1.36 3.03
C ILE A 47 -0.91 1.70 3.75
N SER A 48 -0.63 0.97 4.82
CA SER A 48 0.62 1.12 5.56
C SER A 48 1.44 -0.17 5.54
N LEU A 49 2.65 -0.10 4.99
CA LEU A 49 3.59 -1.21 4.86
C LEU A 49 4.64 -1.19 5.98
N ARG A 50 4.86 -2.34 6.62
CA ARG A 50 5.99 -2.60 7.53
C ARG A 50 7.10 -3.34 6.79
N ASP A 51 8.31 -3.20 7.31
CA ASP A 51 9.52 -3.85 6.79
C ASP A 51 9.68 -3.63 5.28
N SER A 52 9.32 -2.42 4.84
CA SER A 52 9.22 -2.08 3.43
C SER A 52 10.58 -2.06 2.75
N ARG A 53 10.62 -2.51 1.50
CA ARG A 53 11.76 -2.40 0.60
C ARG A 53 11.35 -1.63 -0.65
N LYS A 54 12.20 -0.70 -1.10
CA LYS A 54 12.04 0.04 -2.34
C LYS A 54 13.02 -0.50 -3.38
N ASN A 55 12.51 -0.99 -4.50
CA ASN A 55 13.29 -1.57 -5.59
C ASN A 55 14.30 -2.65 -5.10
N GLY A 56 13.89 -3.45 -4.11
CA GLY A 56 14.69 -4.53 -3.52
C GLY A 56 15.54 -4.14 -2.31
N GLU A 57 15.81 -2.84 -2.11
CA GLU A 57 16.62 -2.34 -1.00
C GLU A 57 15.77 -1.96 0.21
N PRO A 58 16.25 -2.15 1.46
CA PRO A 58 15.53 -1.71 2.66
C PRO A 58 15.14 -0.23 2.58
N PHE A 59 13.88 0.07 2.85
CA PHE A 59 13.39 1.44 2.94
C PHE A 59 13.38 1.87 4.41
N PRO A 60 13.93 3.06 4.76
CA PRO A 60 14.21 3.41 6.16
C PRO A 60 12.98 3.74 7.01
N ALA A 61 11.77 3.71 6.44
CA ALA A 61 10.54 3.96 7.20
C ALA A 61 10.16 2.72 8.02
N MET A 62 9.86 2.92 9.31
CA MET A 62 9.29 1.87 10.16
C MET A 62 7.90 1.44 9.68
N LEU A 63 7.14 2.40 9.15
CA LEU A 63 5.83 2.22 8.56
C LEU A 63 5.74 3.19 7.38
N LEU A 64 5.70 2.66 6.16
CA LEU A 64 5.53 3.45 4.94
C LEU A 64 4.04 3.54 4.64
N GLU A 65 3.50 4.75 4.55
CA GLU A 65 2.16 4.99 4.04
C GLU A 65 2.20 5.27 2.54
N LEU A 66 1.27 4.67 1.80
CA LEU A 66 1.03 4.93 0.38
C LEU A 66 -0.45 5.25 0.19
N GLU A 67 -0.73 6.44 -0.33
CA GLU A 67 -2.06 6.92 -0.63
C GLU A 67 -2.54 6.40 -1.99
N GLU A 68 -3.85 6.29 -2.17
CA GLU A 68 -4.46 5.82 -3.42
C GLU A 68 -3.92 6.47 -4.70
N PRO A 69 -3.74 7.81 -4.78
CA PRO A 69 -3.23 8.45 -5.99
C PRO A 69 -1.80 8.05 -6.35
N GLU A 70 -1.02 7.56 -5.39
CA GLU A 70 0.37 7.12 -5.59
C GLU A 70 0.45 5.69 -6.11
N ILE A 71 -0.65 4.92 -6.04
CA ILE A 71 -0.67 3.49 -6.29
C ILE A 71 -1.24 3.18 -7.67
N LYS A 72 -0.41 2.56 -8.50
CA LYS A 72 -0.80 2.06 -9.83
C LYS A 72 -1.35 0.63 -9.77
N ASP A 73 -0.70 -0.24 -8.99
CA ASP A 73 -1.15 -1.62 -8.82
C ASP A 73 -0.69 -2.23 -7.48
N ILE A 74 -1.42 -3.25 -7.01
CA ILE A 74 -1.05 -4.07 -5.85
C ILE A 74 -1.20 -5.55 -6.22
N GLU A 75 -0.18 -6.33 -5.89
CA GLU A 75 -0.11 -7.78 -6.03
C GLU A 75 0.11 -8.42 -4.64
N LEU A 76 -0.69 -9.43 -4.30
CA LEU A 76 -0.46 -10.28 -3.12
C LEU A 76 0.65 -11.29 -3.43
N LEU A 77 1.54 -11.54 -2.48
CA LEU A 77 2.69 -12.44 -2.64
C LEU A 77 2.56 -13.74 -1.85
N ASP A 78 1.45 -13.96 -1.15
CA ASP A 78 1.16 -15.12 -0.32
C ASP A 78 -0.17 -15.83 -0.67
#